data_AF-A0A8X7BS49-F1
#
_entry.id   AF-A0A8X7BS49-F1
#
_cell.length_a   1.000
_cell.length_b   1.000
_cell.length_c   1.000
_cell.angle_alpha   90.00
_cell.angle_beta   90.00
_cell.angle_gamma   90.00
#
_symmetry.space_group_name_H-M   'P 1'
#
loop_
_entity.id
_entity.type
_entity.pdbx_description
1 polymer ?
#
loop_
_entity_poly.entity_id
_entity_poly.type
_entity_poly.pdbx_seq_one_letter_code
_entity_poly.pdbx_strand_id
1 'polypeptide(L)'
;MHLFVLLGLIATTCAERPRHPMENPDMYQGDILLDDEDDRNALVGDTYKWPGGVIPYEINVGLTEGTNQIEKAMNYLSNNTCIQFTQRRYLDKDYLMIFPGDGCYSHWGRTGKGQPLSLGVGCLDLGTIMHELMHAIGFKHEQNRSDRDDYLTIHWNNIQQ
;
A
#
# COMPACT_ATOMS: atom_id res chain seq x y z
N MET A 1 13.92 -7.73 64.63
CA MET A 1 13.39 -6.72 63.70
C MET A 1 14.14 -6.87 62.39
N HIS A 2 13.66 -7.75 61.50
CA HIS A 2 14.29 -7.99 60.20
C HIS A 2 13.51 -7.24 59.13
N LEU A 3 14.21 -6.31 58.48
CA LEU A 3 13.73 -5.41 57.47
C LEU A 3 13.58 -6.19 56.15
N PHE A 4 12.35 -6.43 55.71
CA PHE A 4 12.09 -6.97 54.38
C PHE A 4 12.28 -5.86 53.34
N VAL A 5 13.33 -5.96 52.53
CA VAL A 5 13.52 -5.12 51.35
C VAL A 5 12.68 -5.73 50.23
N LEU A 6 11.53 -5.11 49.94
CA LEU A 6 10.76 -5.37 48.74
C LEU A 6 11.51 -4.81 47.53
N LEU A 7 12.26 -5.67 46.83
CA LEU A 7 12.71 -5.37 45.47
C LEU A 7 11.47 -5.38 44.55
N GLY A 8 10.96 -4.19 44.23
CA GLY A 8 9.99 -4.03 43.17
C GLY A 8 10.66 -4.33 41.82
N LEU A 9 10.24 -5.43 41.17
CA LEU A 9 10.51 -5.62 39.75
C LEU A 9 9.74 -4.54 38.97
N ILE A 10 10.44 -3.51 38.53
CA ILE A 10 9.94 -2.65 37.45
C ILE A 10 10.06 -3.49 36.18
N ALA A 11 8.98 -4.18 35.81
CA ALA A 11 8.84 -4.73 34.48
C ALA A 11 8.83 -3.55 33.52
N THR A 12 9.98 -3.29 32.89
CA THR A 12 10.07 -2.41 31.74
C THR A 12 9.36 -3.15 30.62
N THR A 13 8.06 -2.90 30.44
CA THR A 13 7.40 -3.24 29.19
C THR A 13 8.17 -2.49 28.12
N CYS A 14 8.94 -3.20 27.30
CA CYS A 14 9.42 -2.63 26.05
C CYS A 14 8.15 -2.19 25.32
N ALA A 15 7.93 -0.89 25.21
CA ALA A 15 6.81 -0.39 24.42
C ALA A 15 7.05 -0.90 23.00
N GLU A 16 6.23 -1.85 22.55
CA GLU A 16 6.21 -2.26 21.16
C GLU A 16 6.03 -1.00 20.33
N ARG A 17 6.90 -0.80 19.33
CA ARG A 17 6.73 0.34 18.42
C ARG A 17 5.33 0.21 17.80
N PRO A 18 4.56 1.31 17.74
CA PRO A 18 3.27 1.27 17.06
C PRO A 18 3.50 0.79 15.62
N ARG A 19 2.71 -0.21 15.21
CA ARG A 19 2.77 -0.80 13.86
C ARG A 19 2.62 0.33 12.83
N HIS A 20 3.55 0.38 11.87
CA HIS A 20 3.45 1.29 10.75
C HIS A 20 2.49 0.69 9.70
N PRO A 21 1.47 1.42 9.22
CA PRO A 21 0.44 0.84 8.37
C PRO A 21 0.95 0.47 6.96
N MET A 22 2.07 1.04 6.52
CA MET A 22 2.79 0.64 5.29
C MET A 22 3.72 -0.57 5.47
N GLU A 23 3.88 -1.06 6.70
CA GLU A 23 4.78 -2.20 7.01
C GLU A 23 3.93 -3.42 7.38
N ASN A 24 3.47 -4.15 6.37
CA ASN A 24 2.66 -5.36 6.51
C ASN A 24 3.56 -6.59 6.33
N PRO A 25 3.79 -7.40 7.39
CA PRO A 25 4.79 -8.48 7.36
C PRO A 25 4.55 -9.55 6.30
N ASP A 26 3.29 -9.81 5.96
CA ASP A 26 2.89 -10.85 5.01
C ASP A 26 2.80 -10.34 3.56
N MET A 27 3.29 -9.12 3.29
CA MET A 27 3.20 -8.49 1.97
C MET A 27 4.58 -8.23 1.38
N TYR A 28 4.67 -8.32 0.05
CA TYR A 28 5.92 -8.05 -0.64
C TYR A 28 6.31 -6.59 -0.45
N GLN A 29 7.55 -6.36 0.00
CA GLN A 29 8.08 -5.01 0.28
C GLN A 29 7.25 -4.19 1.29
N GLY A 30 6.40 -4.83 2.08
CA GLY A 30 5.60 -4.20 3.13
C GLY A 30 4.17 -3.83 2.73
N ASP A 31 3.86 -3.61 1.46
CA ASP A 31 2.55 -3.06 1.04
C ASP A 31 2.07 -3.52 -0.35
N ILE A 32 2.80 -4.45 -1.00
CA ILE A 32 2.41 -4.98 -2.31
C ILE A 32 1.79 -6.37 -2.14
N LEU A 33 0.53 -6.49 -2.56
CA LEU A 33 -0.15 -7.78 -2.72
C LEU A 33 0.28 -8.48 -4.01
N LEU A 34 0.71 -9.74 -3.87
CA LEU A 34 1.00 -10.63 -5.00
C LEU A 34 -0.15 -11.63 -5.18
N ASP A 35 -0.59 -11.83 -6.43
CA ASP A 35 -1.66 -12.79 -6.78
C ASP A 35 -1.16 -14.25 -6.81
N ASP A 36 0.15 -14.47 -7.02
CA ASP A 36 0.85 -15.77 -7.03
C ASP A 36 2.36 -15.56 -6.74
N GLU A 37 3.08 -16.60 -6.30
CA GLU A 37 4.53 -16.66 -6.00
C GLU A 37 5.45 -16.42 -7.23
N ASP A 38 5.12 -15.51 -8.14
CA ASP A 38 5.99 -15.20 -9.29
C ASP A 38 7.07 -14.21 -8.83
N ASP A 39 8.29 -14.74 -8.64
CA ASP A 39 9.51 -14.09 -8.09
C ASP A 39 10.13 -13.02 -9.03
N ARG A 40 9.30 -12.37 -9.86
CA ARG A 40 9.76 -11.44 -10.90
C ARG A 40 9.63 -9.98 -10.47
N ASN A 41 10.76 -9.29 -10.52
CA ASN A 41 10.87 -7.87 -10.15
C ASN A 41 10.18 -6.89 -11.13
N ALA A 42 9.78 -7.32 -12.34
CA ALA A 42 9.07 -6.54 -13.36
C ALA A 42 7.84 -7.30 -13.93
N LEU A 43 6.64 -6.71 -13.91
CA LEU A 43 5.47 -7.22 -14.66
C LEU A 43 5.67 -6.92 -16.14
N VAL A 44 6.17 -7.92 -16.88
CA VAL A 44 6.36 -7.81 -18.33
C VAL A 44 5.08 -8.29 -19.01
N GLY A 45 4.26 -7.34 -19.47
CA GLY A 45 3.10 -7.65 -20.31
C GLY A 45 2.02 -6.56 -20.27
N ASP A 46 1.44 -6.23 -21.42
CA ASP A 46 0.30 -5.30 -21.51
C ASP A 46 -0.94 -5.78 -20.73
N THR A 47 -0.97 -7.06 -20.35
CA THR A 47 -2.02 -7.66 -19.52
C THR A 47 -2.16 -7.02 -18.14
N TYR A 48 -1.06 -6.51 -17.58
CA TYR A 48 -1.01 -5.86 -16.26
C TYR A 48 -1.31 -4.36 -16.30
N LYS A 49 -1.53 -3.79 -17.49
CA LYS A 49 -1.92 -2.39 -17.65
C LYS A 49 -3.44 -2.27 -17.64
N TRP A 50 -3.91 -1.13 -17.14
CA TRP A 50 -5.31 -0.73 -17.27
C TRP A 50 -5.63 -0.35 -18.72
N PRO A 51 -6.61 -1.01 -19.37
CA PRO A 51 -6.96 -0.72 -20.77
C PRO A 51 -7.29 0.76 -20.96
N GLY A 52 -6.57 1.40 -21.88
CA GLY A 52 -6.73 2.84 -22.16
C GLY A 52 -6.37 3.77 -21.00
N GLY A 53 -5.69 3.28 -19.96
CA GLY A 53 -5.40 4.06 -18.74
C GLY A 53 -6.64 4.37 -17.88
N VAL A 54 -7.75 3.67 -18.11
CA VAL A 54 -8.99 3.87 -17.35
C VAL A 54 -9.08 2.86 -16.22
N ILE A 55 -9.25 3.35 -15.00
CA ILE A 55 -9.32 2.56 -13.78
C ILE A 55 -10.72 2.73 -13.17
N PRO A 56 -11.62 1.76 -13.37
CA PRO A 56 -12.89 1.75 -12.65
C PRO A 56 -12.63 1.55 -11.15
N TYR A 57 -13.36 2.26 -10.29
CA TYR A 57 -13.20 2.15 -8.83
C TYR A 57 -14.54 2.19 -8.10
N GLU A 58 -14.55 1.60 -6.90
CA GLU A 58 -15.59 1.80 -5.91
C GLU A 58 -14.96 2.11 -4.56
N ILE A 59 -15.57 3.03 -3.81
CA ILE A 59 -15.15 3.38 -2.45
C ILE A 59 -16.14 2.75 -1.48
N ASN A 60 -15.63 1.91 -0.58
CA ASN A 60 -16.42 1.31 0.49
C ASN A 60 -16.98 2.39 1.43
N VAL A 61 -18.22 2.20 1.89
CA VAL A 61 -18.89 3.14 2.81
C VAL A 61 -18.11 3.42 4.10
N GLY A 62 -17.28 2.48 4.55
CA GLY A 62 -16.40 2.67 5.71
C GLY A 62 -15.31 3.74 5.53
N LEU A 63 -15.11 4.25 4.32
CA LEU A 63 -14.17 5.35 4.02
C LEU A 63 -14.85 6.70 3.79
N THR A 64 -16.11 6.86 4.20
CA THR A 64 -16.89 8.09 3.95
C THR A 64 -16.14 9.37 4.39
N GLU A 65 -15.44 9.35 5.52
CA GLU A 65 -14.65 10.50 6.01
C GLU A 65 -13.40 10.78 5.16
N GLY A 66 -12.85 9.74 4.52
CA GLY A 66 -11.66 9.81 3.66
C GLY A 66 -11.96 10.10 2.19
N THR A 67 -13.21 9.99 1.74
CA THR A 67 -13.61 10.10 0.32
C THR A 67 -13.04 11.35 -0.36
N ASN A 68 -13.06 12.51 0.30
CA ASN A 68 -12.52 13.75 -0.28
C ASN A 68 -11.02 13.65 -0.59
N GLN A 69 -10.22 13.04 0.30
CA GLN A 69 -8.78 12.87 0.07
C GLN A 69 -8.52 11.85 -1.03
N ILE A 70 -9.32 10.78 -1.07
CA ILE A 70 -9.23 9.75 -2.11
C ILE A 70 -9.51 10.35 -3.48
N GLU A 71 -10.60 11.10 -3.63
CA GLU A 71 -10.95 11.82 -4.85
C GLU A 71 -9.89 12.87 -5.22
N LYS A 72 -9.33 13.58 -4.24
CA LYS A 72 -8.26 14.54 -4.47
C LYS A 72 -7.00 13.88 -5.05
N ALA A 73 -6.59 12.72 -4.52
CA ALA A 73 -5.46 11.95 -5.06
C ALA A 73 -5.72 11.47 -6.49
N MET A 74 -6.91 10.89 -6.74
CA MET A 74 -7.31 10.43 -8.08
C MET A 74 -7.34 11.58 -9.09
N ASN A 75 -7.87 12.75 -8.69
CA ASN A 75 -7.90 13.95 -9.51
C ASN A 75 -6.50 14.50 -9.78
N TYR A 76 -5.62 14.51 -8.78
CA TYR A 76 -4.23 14.93 -8.97
C TYR A 76 -3.53 14.08 -10.03
N LEU A 77 -3.63 12.75 -9.94
CA LEU A 77 -3.07 11.83 -10.93
C LEU A 77 -3.70 12.04 -12.31
N SER A 78 -5.02 12.19 -12.39
CA SER A 78 -5.73 12.39 -13.67
C SER A 78 -5.42 13.71 -14.36
N ASN A 79 -5.09 14.76 -13.59
CA ASN A 79 -4.72 16.07 -14.12
C ASN A 79 -3.26 16.15 -14.60
N ASN A 80 -2.40 15.25 -14.11
CA ASN A 80 -0.95 15.28 -14.41
C ASN A 80 -0.50 14.08 -15.28
N THR A 81 -1.39 13.17 -15.61
CA THR A 81 -1.10 11.97 -16.41
C THR A 81 -2.25 11.66 -17.36
N CYS A 82 -2.12 10.60 -18.16
CA CYS A 82 -3.22 10.09 -18.97
C CYS A 82 -4.14 9.10 -18.23
N ILE A 83 -3.86 8.78 -16.96
CA ILE A 83 -4.70 7.89 -16.16
C ILE A 83 -6.02 8.58 -15.85
N GLN A 84 -7.13 7.83 -15.90
CA GLN A 84 -8.46 8.33 -15.58
C GLN A 84 -9.15 7.38 -14.61
N PHE A 85 -9.71 7.91 -13.53
CA PHE A 85 -10.50 7.14 -12.57
C PHE A 85 -11.99 7.32 -12.88
N THR A 86 -12.73 6.23 -12.98
CA THR A 86 -14.17 6.25 -13.27
C THR A 86 -14.95 5.45 -12.24
N GLN A 87 -16.15 5.89 -11.89
CA GLN A 87 -17.04 5.09 -11.03
C GLN A 87 -17.31 3.73 -11.69
N ARG A 88 -17.15 2.66 -10.90
CA ARG A 88 -17.41 1.29 -11.33
C ARG A 88 -18.85 1.15 -11.82
N ARG A 89 -19.03 0.48 -12.95
CA ARG A 89 -20.32 0.04 -13.50
C ARG A 89 -20.49 -1.46 -13.31
N TYR A 90 -21.73 -1.93 -13.42
CA TYR A 90 -22.09 -3.35 -13.24
C TYR A 90 -21.29 -4.33 -14.11
N LEU A 91 -20.91 -3.93 -15.32
CA LEU A 91 -20.18 -4.79 -16.28
C LEU A 91 -18.66 -4.72 -16.14
N ASP A 92 -18.12 -3.81 -15.33
CA ASP A 92 -16.67 -3.69 -15.13
C ASP A 92 -16.21 -4.88 -14.27
N LYS A 93 -15.41 -5.78 -14.87
CA LYS A 93 -14.92 -7.02 -14.23
C LYS A 93 -13.62 -6.78 -13.45
N ASP A 94 -12.82 -5.85 -13.92
CA ASP A 94 -11.56 -5.37 -13.39
C ASP A 94 -11.72 -3.94 -12.89
N TYR A 95 -11.50 -3.73 -11.59
CA TYR A 95 -11.73 -2.45 -10.93
C TYR A 95 -11.04 -2.42 -9.56
N LEU A 96 -10.84 -1.23 -8.99
CA LEU A 96 -10.34 -1.05 -7.64
C LEU A 96 -11.47 -1.09 -6.60
N MET A 97 -11.35 -1.98 -5.62
CA MET A 97 -12.15 -2.02 -4.40
C MET A 97 -11.40 -1.27 -3.30
N ILE A 98 -11.71 0.02 -3.11
CA ILE A 98 -11.04 0.85 -2.11
C ILE A 98 -11.76 0.71 -0.78
N PHE A 99 -11.10 0.19 0.27
CA PHE A 99 -11.76 -0.18 1.52
C PHE A 99 -10.88 0.02 2.77
N PRO A 100 -11.47 0.12 3.98
CA PRO A 100 -10.73 0.35 5.22
C PRO A 100 -10.22 -0.99 5.79
N GLY A 101 -9.20 -1.57 5.16
CA GLY A 101 -8.54 -2.78 5.66
C GLY A 101 -7.56 -2.49 6.81
N ASP A 102 -6.76 -3.50 7.17
CA ASP A 102 -5.66 -3.35 8.14
C ASP A 102 -4.35 -3.03 7.40
N GLY A 103 -3.85 -1.80 7.56
CA GLY A 103 -2.70 -1.29 6.82
C GLY A 103 -3.06 -0.62 5.48
N CYS A 104 -2.04 -0.11 4.81
CA CYS A 104 -2.10 0.47 3.48
C CYS A 104 -1.40 -0.50 2.53
N TYR A 105 -2.10 -0.89 1.46
CA TYR A 105 -1.55 -1.80 0.47
C TYR A 105 -2.41 -1.85 -0.79
N SER A 106 -1.79 -2.31 -1.87
CA SER A 106 -2.44 -2.52 -3.15
C SER A 106 -1.77 -3.65 -3.91
N HIS A 107 -2.45 -4.16 -4.94
CA HIS A 107 -1.73 -4.93 -5.96
C HIS A 107 -0.86 -4.00 -6.80
N TRP A 108 0.22 -4.56 -7.31
CA TRP A 108 1.03 -3.89 -8.32
C TRP A 108 0.45 -4.15 -9.72
N GLY A 109 -0.12 -3.12 -10.34
CA GLY A 109 -0.77 -3.19 -11.64
C GLY A 109 -2.17 -3.81 -11.63
N ARG A 110 -2.72 -4.05 -12.83
CA ARG A 110 -4.04 -4.66 -13.04
C ARG A 110 -3.97 -6.18 -12.95
N THR A 111 -4.87 -6.77 -12.18
CA THR A 111 -4.97 -8.23 -11.96
C THR A 111 -6.00 -8.94 -12.86
N GLY A 112 -6.84 -8.17 -13.57
CA GLY A 112 -7.88 -8.71 -14.45
C GLY A 112 -9.20 -9.08 -13.74
N LYS A 113 -9.32 -8.80 -12.45
CA LYS A 113 -10.50 -8.98 -11.60
C LYS A 113 -10.69 -7.73 -10.71
N GLY A 114 -11.79 -7.67 -9.96
CA GLY A 114 -11.90 -6.70 -8.87
C GLY A 114 -10.76 -6.94 -7.87
N GLN A 115 -9.94 -5.91 -7.63
CA GLN A 115 -8.76 -6.02 -6.77
C GLN A 115 -8.82 -5.05 -5.58
N PRO A 116 -8.42 -5.50 -4.38
CA PRO A 116 -8.42 -4.67 -3.19
C PRO A 116 -7.35 -3.58 -3.25
N LEU A 117 -7.69 -2.41 -2.71
CA LEU A 117 -6.77 -1.36 -2.30
C LEU A 117 -7.17 -0.94 -0.88
N SER A 118 -6.32 -1.27 0.10
CA SER A 118 -6.59 -0.99 1.51
C SER A 118 -6.11 0.40 1.88
N LEU A 119 -7.00 1.18 2.49
CA LEU A 119 -6.69 2.45 3.16
C LEU A 119 -7.17 2.36 4.60
N GLY A 120 -6.42 1.66 5.44
CA GLY A 120 -6.71 1.51 6.86
C GLY A 120 -6.49 2.76 7.70
N VAL A 121 -6.51 2.58 9.02
CA VAL A 121 -6.19 3.64 9.98
C VAL A 121 -4.75 4.14 9.73
N GLY A 122 -4.61 5.44 9.50
CA GLY A 122 -3.31 6.07 9.20
C GLY A 122 -2.97 6.16 7.71
N CYS A 123 -3.83 5.69 6.81
CA CYS A 123 -3.56 5.67 5.36
C CYS A 123 -4.23 6.80 4.57
N LEU A 124 -4.97 7.70 5.23
CA LEU A 124 -5.82 8.71 4.56
C LEU A 124 -5.13 10.05 4.28
N ASP A 125 -3.82 10.12 4.45
CA ASP A 125 -3.07 11.27 3.94
C ASP A 125 -2.88 11.17 2.42
N LEU A 126 -2.75 12.32 1.76
CA LEU A 126 -2.72 12.39 0.31
C LEU A 126 -1.56 11.61 -0.31
N GLY A 127 -0.40 11.58 0.35
CA GLY A 127 0.80 10.92 -0.16
C GLY A 127 0.63 9.41 -0.16
N THR A 128 0.16 8.85 0.95
CA THR A 128 -0.12 7.41 1.09
C THR A 128 -1.18 6.95 0.10
N ILE A 129 -2.29 7.70 -0.05
CA ILE A 129 -3.32 7.34 -1.05
C ILE A 129 -2.72 7.33 -2.46
N MET A 130 -1.94 8.37 -2.83
CA MET A 130 -1.30 8.42 -4.14
C MET A 130 -0.34 7.26 -4.35
N HIS A 131 0.42 6.88 -3.32
CA HIS A 131 1.34 5.74 -3.35
C HIS A 131 0.61 4.44 -3.66
N GLU A 132 -0.48 4.13 -2.95
CA GLU A 132 -1.26 2.91 -3.19
C GLU A 132 -1.97 2.90 -4.56
N LEU A 133 -2.41 4.08 -5.03
CA LEU A 133 -2.92 4.24 -6.39
C LEU A 133 -1.81 4.03 -7.43
N MET A 134 -0.58 4.47 -7.16
CA MET A 134 0.57 4.25 -8.04
C MET A 134 0.96 2.77 -8.10
N HIS A 135 0.87 2.03 -6.99
CA HIS A 135 0.96 0.57 -7.03
C HIS A 135 -0.08 -0.03 -7.95
N ALA A 136 -1.36 0.31 -7.78
CA ALA A 136 -2.45 -0.16 -8.64
C ALA A 136 -2.24 0.20 -10.12
N ILE A 137 -1.68 1.38 -10.42
CA ILE A 137 -1.33 1.81 -11.79
C ILE A 137 -0.24 0.92 -12.40
N GLY A 138 0.70 0.44 -11.60
CA GLY A 138 1.79 -0.43 -12.05
C GLY A 138 3.19 0.01 -11.66
N PHE A 139 3.35 0.87 -10.64
CA PHE A 139 4.66 1.24 -10.11
C PHE A 139 5.06 0.37 -8.93
N LYS A 140 6.36 0.04 -8.88
CA LYS A 140 7.03 -0.51 -7.72
C LYS A 140 7.73 0.59 -6.96
N HIS A 141 8.20 0.24 -5.78
CA HIS A 141 9.12 1.03 -5.01
C HIS A 141 10.41 1.38 -5.77
N GLU A 142 10.77 2.66 -5.76
CA GLU A 142 11.91 3.21 -6.50
C GLU A 142 13.26 2.63 -6.01
N GLN A 143 13.40 2.38 -4.71
CA GLN A 143 14.61 1.76 -4.15
C GLN A 143 14.82 0.31 -4.60
N ASN A 144 13.94 -0.27 -5.42
CA ASN A 144 14.08 -1.60 -6.00
C ASN A 144 14.45 -1.60 -7.47
N ARG A 145 14.74 -0.44 -8.06
CA ARG A 145 15.29 -0.36 -9.41
C ARG A 145 16.61 -1.14 -9.51
N SER A 146 16.86 -1.68 -10.70
CA SER A 146 18.07 -2.46 -11.00
C SER A 146 19.36 -1.64 -10.90
N ASP A 147 19.26 -0.31 -11.02
CA ASP A 147 20.37 0.65 -10.93
C ASP A 147 20.45 1.33 -9.55
N ARG A 148 19.66 0.91 -8.55
CA ARG A 148 19.61 1.59 -7.25
C ARG A 148 20.99 1.71 -6.58
N ASP A 149 21.88 0.74 -6.80
CA ASP A 149 23.16 0.66 -6.10
C ASP A 149 24.16 1.72 -6.64
N ASP A 150 23.82 2.39 -7.76
CA ASP A 150 24.52 3.59 -8.25
C ASP A 150 24.12 4.87 -7.46
N TYR A 151 23.00 4.83 -6.73
CA TYR A 151 22.41 5.99 -6.05
C TYR A 151 22.28 5.82 -4.53
N LEU A 152 22.19 4.58 -4.05
CA LEU A 152 21.89 4.23 -2.66
C LEU A 152 22.89 3.21 -2.13
N THR A 153 23.16 3.28 -0.82
CA THR A 153 23.89 2.23 -0.09
C THR A 153 22.95 1.62 0.94
N ILE A 154 22.68 0.31 0.81
CA ILE A 154 21.85 -0.42 1.77
C ILE A 154 22.73 -0.90 2.92
N HIS A 155 22.47 -0.36 4.12
CA HIS A 155 23.11 -0.83 5.35
C HIS A 155 22.37 -2.07 5.87
N TRP A 156 22.66 -3.24 5.30
CA TRP A 156 21.98 -4.50 5.60
C TRP A 156 21.97 -4.86 7.09
N ASN A 157 23.02 -4.51 7.83
CA ASN A 157 23.10 -4.76 9.28
C ASN A 157 22.09 -3.94 10.11
N ASN A 158 21.43 -2.94 9.51
CA ASN A 158 20.44 -2.09 10.16
C ASN A 158 18.99 -2.49 9.84
N ILE A 159 18.79 -3.57 9.08
CA ILE A 159 17.46 -4.07 8.69
C ILE A 159 17.02 -5.13 9.69
N GLN A 160 15.76 -5.04 10.16
CA GLN A 160 15.16 -6.06 11.02
C GLN A 160 15.03 -7.38 10.26
N GLN A 161 15.38 -8.49 10.91
CA GLN A 161 15.26 -9.84 10.35
C GLN A 161 13.89 -10.44 10.67
#